data_AF-A0A1V5LY14-F1
#
_entry.id   AF-A0A1V5LY14-F1
#
_cell.length_a   1.000
_cell.length_b   1.000
_cell.length_c   1.000
_cell.angle_alpha   90.00
_cell.angle_beta   90.00
_cell.angle_gamma   90.00
#
_symmetry.space_group_name_H-M   'P 1'
#
loop_
_entity.id
_entity.type
_entity.pdbx_description
1 polymer ?
#
loop_
_entity_poly.entity_id
_entity_poly.type
_entity_poly.pdbx_seq_one_letter_code
_entity_poly.pdbx_strand_id
1 'polypeptide(L)'
;MIPAEGFATFTYGSATLLGAVEAKDTPAGLRLQHTLAASTRPLTKVTVKTQVKGVRAQWTVDAESFTTETLGLAPLTKTLDVTGLGPLPCIVQVTVTGTDSDGKPVEVTYGDYYGGSAGRNMDLATLEPLYSFPAPEKRKQYLKPDTIKLQRNKPAKILFIRGLWAEYQGIDEAVKQLGDVTVADGWMKKSALGETLGGFPAAYEDLLSYDVIILGNVSGPMLSTVGQEMLADFLKAGGGVLMLAGDRTYGQTTFSNPNFASLLPYTSAPNDYSRLAAPATLKTGKRHDVTKGVKFDRDDVVLYAHALKPTADALVPVTLADGAPALIVSADKASRVAVVAALPFGKAPAGKTLYYQGEDWQELMTRTLEWLLRR
;
A
#
# COMPACT_ATOMS: atom_id res chain seq x y z
N MET A 1 22.40 -4.96 11.12
CA MET A 1 22.39 -6.42 10.92
C MET A 1 21.89 -7.03 12.21
N ILE A 2 20.84 -7.85 12.19
CA ILE A 2 20.33 -8.51 13.40
C ILE A 2 21.25 -9.71 13.68
N PRO A 3 21.87 -9.82 14.86
CA PRO A 3 22.73 -10.95 15.19
C PRO A 3 21.86 -12.20 15.37
N ALA A 4 21.87 -13.08 14.37
CA ALA A 4 21.19 -14.37 14.38
C ALA A 4 22.09 -15.52 14.87
N GLU A 5 23.37 -15.24 15.10
CA GLU A 5 24.36 -16.21 15.54
C GLU A 5 24.00 -16.74 16.94
N GLY A 6 23.89 -18.07 17.06
CA GLY A 6 23.50 -18.75 18.30
C GLY A 6 22.01 -19.07 18.44
N PHE A 7 21.16 -18.70 17.47
CA PHE A 7 19.78 -19.19 17.38
C PHE A 7 19.68 -20.39 16.43
N ALA A 8 19.10 -21.50 16.90
CA ALA A 8 18.78 -22.65 16.05
C ALA A 8 17.45 -22.46 15.29
N THR A 9 16.54 -21.65 15.85
CA THR A 9 15.22 -21.32 15.31
C THR A 9 14.79 -19.94 15.79
N PHE A 10 13.71 -19.39 15.21
CA PHE A 10 13.11 -18.12 15.63
C PHE A 10 11.61 -18.27 15.79
N THR A 11 11.10 -17.96 16.98
CA THR A 11 9.65 -17.83 17.23
C THR A 11 9.20 -16.38 17.07
N TYR A 12 10.08 -15.42 17.35
CA TYR A 12 9.78 -13.99 17.36
C TYR A 12 11.01 -13.14 17.01
N GLY A 13 10.77 -12.04 16.30
CA GLY A 13 11.78 -11.01 16.08
C GLY A 13 11.16 -9.63 15.90
N SER A 14 11.70 -8.65 16.62
CA SER A 14 11.35 -7.23 16.52
C SER A 14 12.59 -6.35 16.53
N ALA A 15 12.41 -5.03 16.50
CA ALA A 15 13.50 -4.07 16.63
C ALA A 15 14.20 -4.11 18.01
N THR A 16 13.54 -4.68 19.02
CA THR A 16 14.02 -4.70 20.42
C THR A 16 14.44 -6.09 20.89
N LEU A 17 13.74 -7.15 20.49
CA LEU A 17 13.93 -8.51 21.00
C LEU A 17 13.94 -9.56 19.88
N LEU A 18 14.85 -10.52 20.01
CA LEU A 18 14.80 -11.82 19.34
C LEU A 18 14.44 -12.89 20.38
N GLY A 19 13.48 -13.73 20.04
CA GLY A 19 13.01 -14.78 20.93
C GLY A 19 12.76 -16.09 20.20
N ALA A 20 13.22 -17.17 20.80
CA ALA A 20 12.87 -18.53 20.43
C ALA A 20 12.45 -19.30 21.68
N VAL A 21 11.43 -20.13 21.53
CA VAL A 21 11.05 -21.12 22.54
C VAL A 21 10.87 -22.46 21.84
N GLU A 22 11.59 -23.46 22.32
CA GLU A 22 11.46 -24.84 21.86
C GLU A 22 10.87 -25.68 22.98
N ALA A 23 9.79 -26.39 22.68
CA ALA A 23 9.17 -27.33 23.61
C ALA A 23 9.50 -28.77 23.23
N LYS A 24 9.80 -29.60 24.23
CA LYS A 24 10.04 -31.04 24.07
C LYS A 24 9.31 -31.82 25.16
N ASP A 25 8.77 -32.99 24.80
CA ASP A 25 8.13 -33.88 25.77
C ASP A 25 9.11 -34.37 26.84
N THR A 26 8.60 -34.49 28.06
CA THR A 26 9.24 -35.18 29.18
C THR A 26 8.21 -36.09 29.85
N PRO A 27 8.62 -37.09 30.65
CA PRO A 27 7.68 -37.93 31.38
C PRO A 27 6.72 -37.16 32.31
N ALA A 28 7.11 -35.95 32.76
CA ALA A 28 6.34 -35.15 33.71
C ALA A 28 5.58 -33.95 33.08
N GLY A 29 5.74 -33.71 31.77
CA GLY A 29 5.19 -32.55 31.07
C GLY A 29 6.09 -32.07 29.92
N LEU A 30 6.38 -30.77 29.86
CA LEU A 30 7.22 -30.18 28.79
C LEU A 30 8.49 -29.57 29.33
N ARG A 31 9.59 -29.75 28.58
CA ARG A 31 10.82 -28.98 28.73
C ARG A 31 10.83 -27.85 27.71
N LEU A 32 10.88 -26.62 28.21
CA LEU A 32 10.92 -25.40 27.41
C LEU A 32 12.35 -24.84 27.40
N GLN A 33 12.92 -24.70 26.21
CA GLN A 33 14.20 -24.03 26.02
C GLN A 33 13.96 -22.65 25.41
N HIS A 34 14.16 -21.62 26.22
CA HIS A 34 14.16 -20.23 25.80
C HIS A 34 15.54 -19.84 25.27
N THR A 35 15.58 -19.19 24.11
CA THR A 35 16.76 -18.49 23.61
C THR A 35 16.35 -17.05 23.30
N LEU A 36 17.01 -16.09 23.96
CA LEU A 36 16.62 -14.69 23.96
C LEU A 36 17.84 -13.81 23.67
N ALA A 37 17.68 -12.77 22.86
CA ALA A 37 18.70 -11.74 22.67
C ALA A 37 18.03 -10.40 22.44
N ALA A 38 18.71 -9.31 22.77
CA ALA A 38 18.30 -8.00 22.31
C ALA A 38 18.67 -7.82 20.83
N SER A 39 17.82 -7.16 20.04
CA SER A 39 18.02 -7.09 18.58
C SER A 39 19.06 -6.05 18.16
N THR A 40 19.02 -4.86 18.75
CA THR A 40 19.83 -3.70 18.31
C THR A 40 20.56 -3.00 19.45
N ARG A 41 19.94 -2.91 20.64
CA ARG A 41 20.52 -2.33 21.85
C ARG A 41 20.14 -3.19 23.05
N PRO A 42 21.00 -3.31 24.09
CA PRO A 42 20.69 -4.10 25.28
C PRO A 42 19.40 -3.67 25.98
N LEU A 43 18.71 -4.64 26.58
CA LEU A 43 17.60 -4.41 27.50
C LEU A 43 18.09 -4.62 28.94
N THR A 44 17.50 -3.89 29.89
CA THR A 44 17.80 -4.02 31.33
C THR A 44 16.57 -4.42 32.12
N LYS A 45 16.77 -4.99 33.32
CA LYS A 45 15.70 -5.42 34.24
C LYS A 45 14.71 -6.37 33.56
N VAL A 46 15.23 -7.33 32.81
CA VAL A 46 14.43 -8.19 31.96
C VAL A 46 13.78 -9.28 32.79
N THR A 47 12.46 -9.45 32.65
CA THR A 47 11.68 -10.54 33.25
C THR A 47 11.02 -11.35 32.15
N VAL A 48 11.10 -12.67 32.25
CA VAL A 48 10.50 -13.60 31.30
C VAL A 48 9.48 -14.45 32.05
N LYS A 49 8.23 -14.41 31.58
CA LYS A 49 7.13 -15.23 32.06
C LYS A 49 6.65 -16.14 30.95
N THR A 50 6.38 -17.40 31.27
CA THR A 50 5.91 -18.37 30.29
C THR A 50 4.64 -19.04 30.80
N GLN A 51 3.63 -19.10 29.95
CA GLN A 51 2.33 -19.68 30.23
C GLN A 51 1.99 -20.70 29.15
N VAL A 52 1.63 -21.92 29.56
CA VAL A 52 1.25 -23.02 28.67
C VAL A 52 -0.26 -23.22 28.74
N LYS A 53 -0.96 -23.14 27.59
CA LYS A 53 -2.43 -23.21 27.51
C LYS A 53 -2.91 -24.32 26.59
N GLY A 54 -3.93 -25.07 26.98
CA GLY A 54 -4.57 -26.03 26.09
C GLY A 54 -5.26 -25.33 24.90
N VAL A 55 -5.08 -25.87 23.69
CA VAL A 55 -5.74 -25.33 22.47
C VAL A 55 -7.19 -25.81 22.41
N ARG A 56 -7.42 -27.09 22.72
CA ARG A 56 -8.74 -27.73 22.65
C ARG A 56 -9.42 -27.90 24.00
N ALA A 57 -8.61 -27.91 25.07
CA ALA A 57 -9.06 -28.12 26.44
C ALA A 57 -8.81 -26.86 27.27
N GLN A 58 -9.75 -26.55 28.16
CA GLN A 58 -9.67 -25.38 29.05
C GLN A 58 -8.73 -25.68 30.22
N TRP A 59 -7.43 -25.47 30.00
CA TRP A 59 -6.42 -25.53 31.06
C TRP A 59 -5.29 -24.54 30.80
N THR A 60 -4.61 -24.12 31.85
CA THR A 60 -3.46 -23.22 31.79
C THR A 60 -2.50 -23.54 32.94
N VAL A 61 -1.20 -23.53 32.64
CA VAL A 61 -0.12 -23.74 33.61
C VAL A 61 0.91 -22.65 33.41
N ASP A 62 1.30 -21.98 34.50
CA ASP A 62 2.40 -21.02 34.50
C ASP A 62 3.72 -21.75 34.79
N ALA A 63 4.72 -21.50 33.96
CA ALA A 63 6.09 -21.95 34.22
C ALA A 63 6.77 -21.01 35.22
N GLU A 64 7.88 -21.47 35.80
CA GLU A 64 8.75 -20.61 36.60
C GLU A 64 9.24 -19.42 35.76
N SER A 65 9.07 -18.20 36.29
CA SER A 65 9.61 -17.00 35.67
C SER A 65 11.08 -16.81 36.02
N PHE A 66 11.87 -16.26 35.11
CA PHE A 66 13.25 -15.88 35.39
C PHE A 66 13.53 -14.43 35.03
N THR A 67 14.54 -13.85 35.69
CA THR A 67 15.00 -12.48 35.44
C THR A 67 16.46 -12.46 35.01
N THR A 68 16.84 -11.43 34.26
CA THR A 68 18.23 -11.11 33.97
C THR A 68 18.41 -9.60 34.00
N GLU A 69 19.52 -9.15 34.58
CA GLU A 69 19.69 -7.72 34.79
C GLU A 69 20.06 -6.98 33.51
N THR A 70 20.70 -7.68 32.57
CA THR A 70 20.93 -7.19 31.22
C THR A 70 20.74 -8.34 30.23
N LEU A 71 20.04 -8.07 29.13
CA LEU A 71 19.96 -8.92 27.96
C LEU A 71 20.70 -8.21 26.82
N GLY A 72 21.85 -8.77 26.43
CA GLY A 72 22.70 -8.23 25.38
C GLY A 72 22.35 -8.76 23.98
N LEU A 73 23.23 -8.48 23.02
CA LEU A 73 23.11 -8.99 21.65
C LEU A 73 23.47 -10.48 21.53
N ALA A 74 24.26 -11.00 22.49
CA ALA A 74 24.57 -12.42 22.57
C ALA A 74 23.37 -13.19 23.13
N PRO A 75 23.00 -14.36 22.56
CA PRO A 75 21.87 -15.12 23.05
C PRO A 75 22.05 -15.64 24.48
N LEU A 76 21.03 -15.42 25.30
CA LEU A 76 20.83 -16.04 26.60
C LEU A 76 19.93 -17.27 26.41
N THR A 77 20.41 -18.44 26.83
CA THR A 77 19.62 -19.67 26.84
C THR A 77 19.21 -20.03 28.26
N LYS A 78 17.93 -20.35 28.45
CA LYS A 78 17.37 -20.85 29.72
C LYS A 78 16.42 -22.00 29.47
N THR A 79 16.48 -23.02 30.31
CA THR A 79 15.62 -24.20 30.24
C THR A 79 14.73 -24.26 31.47
N LEU A 80 13.45 -24.53 31.26
CA LEU A 80 12.43 -24.66 32.29
C LEU A 80 11.66 -25.96 32.06
N ASP A 81 11.32 -26.67 33.13
CA ASP A 81 10.41 -27.82 33.06
C ASP A 81 9.03 -27.39 33.56
N VAL A 82 7.99 -27.72 32.81
CA VAL A 82 6.60 -27.40 33.10
C VAL A 82 5.83 -28.69 33.30
N THR A 83 5.33 -28.90 34.51
CA THR A 83 4.61 -30.12 34.92
C THR A 83 3.12 -29.85 35.10
N GLY A 84 2.31 -30.91 35.17
CA GLY A 84 0.87 -30.78 35.44
C GLY A 84 0.05 -30.28 34.24
N LEU A 85 0.55 -30.52 33.03
CA LEU A 85 -0.11 -30.13 31.80
C LEU A 85 -1.40 -30.95 31.58
N GLY A 86 -2.41 -30.30 31.02
CA GLY A 86 -3.60 -31.00 30.51
C GLY A 86 -3.35 -31.64 29.14
N PRO A 87 -4.41 -32.14 28.48
CA PRO A 87 -4.31 -32.76 27.16
C PRO A 87 -3.73 -31.80 26.11
N LEU A 88 -2.79 -32.30 25.31
CA LEU A 88 -2.25 -31.64 24.12
C LEU A 88 -3.30 -31.62 22.99
N PRO A 89 -3.19 -30.69 22.01
CA PRO A 89 -2.12 -29.71 21.81
C PRO A 89 -2.23 -28.47 22.71
N CYS A 90 -1.11 -27.76 22.89
CA CYS A 90 -1.03 -26.55 23.69
C CYS A 90 -0.31 -25.41 22.99
N ILE A 91 -0.44 -24.19 23.53
CA ILE A 91 0.29 -22.98 23.14
C ILE A 91 1.27 -22.66 24.25
N VAL A 92 2.53 -22.40 23.89
CA VAL A 92 3.55 -21.87 24.80
C VAL A 92 3.64 -20.38 24.57
N GLN A 93 3.05 -19.58 25.45
CA GLN A 93 3.05 -18.12 25.39
C GLN A 93 4.16 -17.57 26.30
N VAL A 94 5.04 -16.74 25.76
CA VAL A 94 6.15 -16.09 26.45
C VAL A 94 5.92 -14.59 26.46
N THR A 95 6.00 -13.99 27.65
CA THR A 95 5.95 -12.54 27.85
C THR A 95 7.27 -12.07 28.43
N VAL A 96 7.93 -11.15 27.74
CA VAL A 96 9.20 -10.55 28.13
C VAL A 96 8.95 -9.08 28.44
N THR A 97 9.26 -8.65 29.66
CA THR A 97 9.25 -7.25 30.06
C THR A 97 10.68 -6.77 30.34
N GLY A 98 10.95 -5.48 30.17
CA GLY A 98 12.26 -4.88 30.45
C GLY A 98 12.27 -3.38 30.23
N THR A 99 13.45 -2.79 30.22
CA THR A 99 13.67 -1.35 29.93
C THR A 99 14.71 -1.20 28.82
N ASP A 100 14.41 -0.39 27.81
CA ASP A 100 15.33 -0.09 26.69
C ASP A 100 16.43 0.91 27.06
N SER A 101 17.34 1.17 26.11
CA SER A 101 18.47 2.10 26.30
C SER A 101 18.05 3.53 26.61
N ASP A 102 16.82 3.91 26.24
CA ASP A 102 16.29 5.25 26.41
C ASP A 102 15.45 5.36 27.69
N GLY A 103 15.43 4.30 28.51
CA GLY A 103 14.70 4.25 29.78
C GLY A 103 13.20 3.92 29.61
N LYS A 104 12.73 3.52 28.44
CA LYS A 104 11.32 3.22 28.19
C LYS A 104 11.00 1.76 28.52
N PRO A 105 9.81 1.48 29.10
CA PRO A 105 9.38 0.11 29.33
C PRO A 105 9.13 -0.61 28.01
N VAL A 106 9.59 -1.85 27.93
CA VAL A 106 9.39 -2.78 26.82
C VAL A 106 8.57 -3.95 27.34
N GLU A 107 7.48 -4.28 26.64
CA GLU A 107 6.70 -5.49 26.87
C GLU A 107 6.44 -6.17 25.53
N VAL A 108 6.81 -7.43 25.44
CA VAL A 108 6.68 -8.25 24.23
C VAL A 108 6.06 -9.57 24.60
N THR A 109 4.99 -9.95 23.91
CA THR A 109 4.38 -11.28 24.02
C THR A 109 4.48 -12.01 22.68
N TYR A 110 4.96 -13.24 22.72
CA TYR A 110 5.06 -14.14 21.58
C TYR A 110 4.83 -15.58 22.03
N GLY A 111 4.90 -16.54 21.12
CA GLY A 111 4.86 -17.94 21.50
C GLY A 111 4.75 -18.87 20.31
N ASP A 112 4.58 -20.15 20.60
CA ASP A 112 4.47 -21.19 19.57
C ASP A 112 3.42 -22.24 19.92
N TYR A 113 2.95 -22.95 18.90
CA TYR A 113 2.09 -24.11 19.04
C TYR A 113 2.94 -25.37 19.29
N TYR A 114 2.55 -26.17 20.26
CA TYR A 114 3.11 -27.48 20.52
C TYR A 114 2.06 -28.59 20.39
N GLY A 115 2.23 -29.42 19.36
CA GLY A 115 1.26 -30.44 19.00
C GLY A 115 1.39 -31.78 19.71
N GLY A 116 2.60 -32.14 20.15
CA GLY A 116 2.92 -33.51 20.53
C GLY A 116 2.45 -34.51 19.45
N SER A 117 1.68 -35.52 19.86
CA SER A 117 1.08 -36.50 18.94
C SER A 117 -0.02 -35.95 18.03
N ALA A 118 -0.61 -34.78 18.34
CA ALA A 118 -1.63 -34.15 17.51
C ALA A 118 -1.07 -33.55 16.20
N GLY A 119 0.26 -33.45 16.08
CA GLY A 119 0.93 -33.06 14.84
C GLY A 119 1.10 -31.55 14.68
N ARG A 120 0.95 -31.05 13.46
CA ARG A 120 1.24 -29.65 13.11
C ARG A 120 0.09 -28.71 13.48
N ASN A 121 0.41 -27.42 13.59
CA ASN A 121 -0.54 -26.34 13.80
C ASN A 121 -1.43 -26.11 12.55
N MET A 122 -2.36 -27.02 12.31
CA MET A 122 -3.26 -27.00 11.16
C MET A 122 -4.59 -27.64 11.55
N ASP A 123 -5.68 -26.94 11.29
CA ASP A 123 -7.01 -27.52 11.29
C ASP A 123 -7.22 -28.25 9.97
N LEU A 124 -7.50 -29.56 10.01
CA LEU A 124 -7.62 -30.39 8.81
C LEU A 124 -8.94 -30.14 8.05
N ALA A 125 -9.93 -29.50 8.67
CA ALA A 125 -11.20 -29.16 8.03
C ALA A 125 -11.14 -27.80 7.33
N THR A 126 -10.55 -26.79 7.96
CA THR A 126 -10.48 -25.43 7.39
C THR A 126 -9.18 -25.15 6.63
N LEU A 127 -8.13 -25.96 6.85
CA LEU A 127 -6.77 -25.70 6.38
C LEU A 127 -6.17 -24.38 6.92
N GLU A 128 -6.71 -23.88 8.02
CA GLU A 128 -6.19 -22.72 8.75
C GLU A 128 -5.38 -23.17 9.97
N PRO A 129 -4.43 -22.37 10.48
CA PRO A 129 -3.73 -22.67 11.72
C PRO A 129 -4.69 -22.76 12.91
N LEU A 130 -4.55 -23.78 13.77
CA LEU A 130 -5.30 -23.89 15.03
C LEU A 130 -5.00 -22.71 15.98
N TYR A 131 -3.82 -22.11 15.84
CA TYR A 131 -3.43 -20.91 16.55
C TYR A 131 -2.45 -20.08 15.71
N SER A 132 -2.53 -18.75 15.77
CA SER A 132 -1.52 -17.88 15.13
C SER A 132 -1.19 -16.75 16.08
N PHE A 133 0.09 -16.57 16.40
CA PHE A 133 0.55 -15.33 17.01
C PHE A 133 0.55 -14.22 15.95
N PRO A 134 -0.05 -13.05 16.23
CA PRO A 134 0.07 -11.92 15.33
C PRO A 134 1.53 -11.50 15.26
N ALA A 135 2.13 -11.58 14.07
CA ALA A 135 3.46 -11.05 13.86
C ALA A 135 3.44 -9.53 14.13
N PRO A 136 4.51 -8.96 14.73
CA PRO A 136 4.62 -7.51 14.84
C PRO A 136 4.45 -6.87 13.48
N GLU A 137 3.68 -5.78 13.43
CA GLU A 137 3.51 -5.03 12.20
C GLU A 137 4.88 -4.57 11.69
N LYS A 138 5.28 -5.05 10.51
CA LYS A 138 6.53 -4.64 9.88
C LYS A 138 6.41 -3.19 9.44
N ARG A 139 6.99 -2.27 10.21
CA ARG A 139 7.10 -0.85 9.82
C ARG A 139 8.24 -0.69 8.83
N LYS A 140 7.90 -0.43 7.56
CA LYS A 140 8.89 -0.06 6.55
C LYS A 140 9.39 1.34 6.85
N GLN A 141 10.69 1.48 7.07
CA GLN A 141 11.36 2.78 7.05
C GLN A 141 11.85 3.03 5.62
N TYR A 142 11.33 4.09 5.00
CA TYR A 142 11.78 4.50 3.67
C TYR A 142 13.06 5.32 3.79
N LEU A 143 14.07 4.97 3.00
CA LEU A 143 15.25 5.81 2.84
C LEU A 143 14.86 6.99 1.94
N LYS A 144 15.03 8.20 2.44
CA LYS A 144 14.67 9.45 1.77
C LYS A 144 15.88 10.40 1.77
N PRO A 145 16.02 11.29 0.78
CA PRO A 145 17.02 12.34 0.83
C PRO A 145 16.66 13.36 1.94
N ASP A 146 17.67 14.04 2.48
CA ASP A 146 17.47 15.05 3.54
C ASP A 146 16.60 16.23 3.07
N THR A 147 16.63 16.53 1.77
CA THR A 147 15.82 17.56 1.14
C THR A 147 15.04 16.97 -0.04
N ILE A 148 13.72 17.10 0.01
CA ILE A 148 12.81 16.73 -1.08
C ILE A 148 12.27 18.02 -1.69
N LYS A 149 12.77 18.37 -2.87
CA LYS A 149 12.37 19.57 -3.59
C LYS A 149 12.27 19.28 -5.07
N LEU A 150 11.18 19.72 -5.69
CA LEU A 150 10.99 19.57 -7.13
C LEU A 150 11.96 20.45 -7.91
N GLN A 151 12.61 19.88 -8.92
CA GLN A 151 13.36 20.62 -9.92
C GLN A 151 12.38 21.06 -11.02
N ARG A 152 12.04 22.36 -11.01
CA ARG A 152 11.14 22.94 -12.01
C ARG A 152 11.86 23.12 -13.35
N ASN A 153 11.25 22.64 -14.43
CA ASN A 153 11.85 22.72 -15.76
C ASN A 153 11.23 23.83 -16.62
N LYS A 154 12.01 24.25 -17.63
CA LYS A 154 11.58 25.09 -18.74
C LYS A 154 12.28 24.57 -20.01
N PRO A 155 11.58 23.90 -20.94
CA PRO A 155 10.16 23.54 -20.90
C PRO A 155 9.79 22.58 -19.76
N ALA A 156 8.51 22.49 -19.39
CA ALA A 156 8.07 21.59 -18.33
C ALA A 156 8.24 20.13 -18.75
N LYS A 157 8.55 19.25 -17.80
CA LYS A 157 8.82 17.83 -18.06
C LYS A 157 7.71 16.94 -17.54
N ILE A 158 7.11 16.13 -18.40
CA ILE A 158 6.04 15.19 -18.07
C ILE A 158 6.56 13.77 -18.20
N LEU A 159 6.30 12.93 -17.20
CA LEU A 159 6.47 11.48 -17.29
C LEU A 159 5.11 10.85 -17.56
N PHE A 160 4.93 10.19 -18.70
CA PHE A 160 3.73 9.41 -18.98
C PHE A 160 4.03 7.92 -18.84
N ILE A 161 3.57 7.32 -17.74
CA ILE A 161 3.58 5.86 -17.58
C ILE A 161 2.35 5.28 -18.27
N ARG A 162 2.59 4.57 -19.38
CA ARG A 162 1.57 3.99 -20.25
C ARG A 162 1.31 2.54 -19.88
N GLY A 163 0.18 2.33 -19.22
CA GLY A 163 -0.45 1.02 -19.08
C GLY A 163 -1.17 0.60 -20.34
N LEU A 164 -1.76 -0.59 -20.28
CA LEU A 164 -2.51 -1.15 -21.41
C LEU A 164 -3.66 -0.21 -21.80
N TRP A 165 -3.70 0.18 -23.08
CA TRP A 165 -4.77 0.99 -23.69
C TRP A 165 -4.88 2.41 -23.14
N ALA A 166 -3.86 2.90 -22.42
CA ALA A 166 -3.82 4.26 -21.90
C ALA A 166 -3.85 5.33 -23.00
N GLU A 167 -3.38 5.01 -24.21
CA GLU A 167 -3.39 5.87 -25.38
C GLU A 167 -4.81 6.29 -25.81
N TYR A 168 -5.82 5.45 -25.55
CA TYR A 168 -7.20 5.75 -25.90
C TYR A 168 -7.86 6.78 -24.98
N GLN A 169 -7.17 7.28 -23.95
CA GLN A 169 -7.65 8.39 -23.12
C GLN A 169 -7.42 9.77 -23.78
N GLY A 170 -6.77 9.81 -24.96
CA GLY A 170 -6.60 11.03 -25.75
C GLY A 170 -5.49 11.96 -25.24
N ILE A 171 -4.68 11.54 -24.26
CA ILE A 171 -3.70 12.40 -23.59
C ILE A 171 -2.60 12.92 -24.54
N ASP A 172 -2.23 12.17 -25.57
CA ASP A 172 -1.19 12.61 -26.51
C ASP A 172 -1.59 13.86 -27.29
N GLU A 173 -2.87 14.00 -27.67
CA GLU A 173 -3.37 15.19 -28.34
C GLU A 173 -3.43 16.38 -27.37
N ALA A 174 -3.87 16.15 -26.12
CA ALA A 174 -3.84 17.17 -25.07
C ALA A 174 -2.43 17.70 -24.78
N VAL A 175 -1.43 16.81 -24.74
CA VAL A 175 -0.02 17.19 -24.59
C VAL A 175 0.45 18.03 -25.79
N LYS A 176 0.08 17.68 -27.02
CA LYS A 176 0.43 18.49 -28.20
C LYS A 176 -0.17 19.89 -28.13
N GLN A 177 -1.41 20.01 -27.65
CA GLN A 177 -2.10 21.29 -27.49
C GLN A 177 -1.51 22.15 -26.38
N LEU A 178 -0.94 21.54 -25.34
CA LEU A 178 -0.27 22.22 -24.23
C LEU A 178 0.97 23.02 -24.69
N GLY A 179 1.58 22.64 -25.82
CA GLY A 179 2.70 23.36 -26.42
C GLY A 179 4.07 22.89 -25.94
N ASP A 180 4.89 23.82 -25.44
CA ASP A 180 6.31 23.60 -25.13
C ASP A 180 6.51 22.78 -23.84
N VAL A 181 6.41 21.45 -23.98
CA VAL A 181 6.67 20.45 -22.93
C VAL A 181 7.54 19.32 -23.45
N THR A 182 8.34 18.72 -22.57
CA THR A 182 9.07 17.48 -22.86
C THR A 182 8.34 16.30 -22.23
N VAL A 183 8.06 15.26 -23.02
CA VAL A 183 7.46 14.02 -22.51
C VAL A 183 8.49 12.91 -22.51
N ALA A 184 8.63 12.23 -21.37
CA ALA A 184 9.30 10.95 -21.26
C ALA A 184 8.24 9.85 -21.07
N ASP A 185 8.39 8.74 -21.77
CA ASP A 185 7.50 7.59 -21.66
C ASP A 185 8.06 6.51 -20.74
N GLY A 186 7.21 6.01 -19.86
CA GLY A 186 7.37 4.72 -19.21
C GLY A 186 6.26 3.77 -19.64
N TRP A 187 6.44 2.48 -19.39
CA TRP A 187 5.55 1.44 -19.91
C TRP A 187 5.26 0.41 -18.84
N MET A 188 4.01 -0.03 -18.77
CA MET A 188 3.66 -1.26 -18.08
C MET A 188 4.26 -2.45 -18.84
N LYS A 189 4.88 -3.36 -18.09
CA LYS A 189 5.47 -4.60 -18.59
C LYS A 189 4.77 -5.76 -17.90
N LYS A 190 4.20 -6.67 -18.68
CA LYS A 190 3.67 -7.93 -18.19
C LYS A 190 4.62 -9.06 -18.54
N SER A 191 4.99 -9.86 -17.55
CA SER A 191 5.82 -11.05 -17.70
C SER A 191 5.22 -12.24 -16.94
N ALA A 192 5.83 -13.41 -17.06
CA ALA A 192 5.47 -14.58 -16.25
C ALA A 192 5.63 -14.32 -14.73
N LEU A 193 6.45 -13.34 -14.34
CA LEU A 193 6.69 -12.96 -12.94
C LEU A 193 5.70 -11.89 -12.44
N GLY A 194 4.76 -11.46 -13.28
CA GLY A 194 3.76 -10.46 -12.95
C GLY A 194 3.91 -9.16 -13.75
N GLU A 195 3.21 -8.13 -13.27
CA GLU A 195 3.14 -6.81 -13.90
C GLU A 195 4.10 -5.83 -13.19
N THR A 196 4.88 -5.09 -13.96
CA THR A 196 5.91 -4.16 -13.49
C THR A 196 5.90 -2.88 -14.34
N LEU A 197 6.62 -1.84 -13.91
CA LEU A 197 6.83 -0.64 -14.71
C LEU A 197 8.26 -0.59 -15.24
N GLY A 198 8.42 -0.29 -16.52
CA GLY A 198 9.67 0.19 -17.10
C GLY A 198 9.65 1.72 -17.22
N GLY A 199 10.76 2.38 -16.91
CA GLY A 199 10.88 3.84 -17.05
C GLY A 199 10.29 4.65 -15.90
N PHE A 200 9.71 4.00 -14.86
CA PHE A 200 9.40 4.70 -13.62
C PHE A 200 10.70 4.99 -12.85
N PRO A 201 10.92 6.23 -12.35
CA PRO A 201 12.12 6.60 -11.61
C PRO A 201 12.45 5.69 -10.44
N ALA A 202 13.69 5.21 -10.38
CA ALA A 202 14.20 4.38 -9.29
C ALA A 202 14.76 5.21 -8.11
N ALA A 203 15.00 6.51 -8.34
CA ALA A 203 15.58 7.43 -7.36
C ALA A 203 14.77 8.75 -7.27
N TYR A 204 14.89 9.42 -6.13
CA TYR A 204 14.22 10.71 -5.89
C TYR A 204 14.70 11.80 -6.86
N GLU A 205 15.98 11.86 -7.17
CA GLU A 205 16.54 12.84 -8.11
C GLU A 205 15.83 12.79 -9.47
N ASP A 206 15.72 11.58 -10.04
CA ASP A 206 15.03 11.36 -11.30
C ASP A 206 13.54 11.70 -11.22
N LEU A 207 12.86 11.29 -10.14
CA LEU A 207 11.43 11.55 -9.94
C LEU A 207 11.14 13.05 -9.81
N LEU A 208 11.94 13.73 -8.99
CA LEU A 208 11.79 15.16 -8.71
C LEU A 208 12.24 16.04 -9.89
N SER A 209 12.84 15.46 -10.93
CA SER A 209 13.13 16.13 -12.21
C SER A 209 11.90 16.29 -13.10
N TYR A 210 10.76 15.67 -12.78
CA TYR A 210 9.51 15.84 -13.52
C TYR A 210 8.62 16.91 -12.87
N ASP A 211 7.80 17.59 -13.65
CA ASP A 211 6.80 18.53 -13.16
C ASP A 211 5.44 17.84 -12.96
N VAL A 212 5.09 16.92 -13.87
CA VAL A 212 3.85 16.12 -13.82
C VAL A 212 4.13 14.66 -14.14
N ILE A 213 3.42 13.76 -13.45
CA ILE A 213 3.43 12.32 -13.72
C ILE A 213 2.01 11.88 -14.10
N ILE A 214 1.88 11.21 -15.24
CA ILE A 214 0.63 10.64 -15.74
C ILE A 214 0.71 9.12 -15.55
N LEU A 215 -0.27 8.58 -14.83
CA LEU A 215 -0.43 7.14 -14.57
C LEU A 215 -1.61 6.64 -15.38
N GLY A 216 -1.35 6.12 -16.58
CA GLY A 216 -2.39 5.56 -17.43
C GLY A 216 -2.60 4.07 -17.17
N ASN A 217 -3.74 3.67 -16.62
CA ASN A 217 -4.04 2.26 -16.33
C ASN A 217 -2.94 1.54 -15.50
N VAL A 218 -2.37 2.23 -14.51
CA VAL A 218 -1.31 1.70 -13.63
C VAL A 218 -1.90 1.28 -12.28
N SER A 219 -1.61 0.06 -11.84
CA SER A 219 -2.08 -0.46 -10.56
C SER A 219 -1.12 -0.14 -9.41
N GLY A 220 -1.64 -0.08 -8.17
CA GLY A 220 -0.81 0.15 -6.98
C GLY A 220 0.36 -0.84 -6.83
N PRO A 221 0.15 -2.16 -7.01
CA PRO A 221 1.22 -3.15 -6.98
C PRO A 221 2.36 -2.90 -7.96
N MET A 222 2.09 -2.37 -9.17
CA MET A 222 3.13 -2.09 -10.17
C MET A 222 4.14 -1.04 -9.69
N LEU A 223 3.72 -0.09 -8.85
CA LEU A 223 4.58 0.94 -8.26
C LEU A 223 5.36 0.46 -7.03
N SER A 224 4.94 -0.65 -6.41
CA SER A 224 5.34 -1.06 -5.05
C SER A 224 5.06 0.00 -3.97
N THR A 225 5.24 -0.36 -2.69
CA THR A 225 5.08 0.61 -1.60
C THR A 225 6.14 1.72 -1.63
N VAL A 226 7.32 1.46 -2.20
CA VAL A 226 8.43 2.44 -2.31
C VAL A 226 8.11 3.48 -3.37
N GLY A 227 7.70 3.08 -4.58
CA GLY A 227 7.31 4.02 -5.63
C GLY A 227 6.08 4.86 -5.23
N GLN A 228 5.13 4.26 -4.50
CA GLN A 228 4.02 5.02 -3.92
C GLN A 228 4.50 6.05 -2.88
N GLU A 229 5.46 5.71 -2.01
CA GLU A 229 6.04 6.68 -1.07
C GLU A 229 6.69 7.85 -1.81
N MET A 230 7.47 7.55 -2.85
CA MET A 230 8.14 8.58 -3.64
C MET A 230 7.12 9.49 -4.34
N LEU A 231 6.00 8.95 -4.85
CA LEU A 231 4.90 9.76 -5.40
C LEU A 231 4.23 10.63 -4.35
N ALA A 232 4.06 10.13 -3.12
CA ALA A 232 3.49 10.93 -2.04
C ALA A 232 4.38 12.15 -1.73
N ASP A 233 5.69 11.95 -1.71
CA ASP A 233 6.65 13.02 -1.48
C ASP A 233 6.79 13.97 -2.69
N PHE A 234 6.70 13.45 -3.91
CA PHE A 234 6.61 14.24 -5.14
C PHE A 234 5.40 15.19 -5.13
N LEU A 235 4.23 14.68 -4.75
CA LEU A 235 3.00 15.48 -4.58
C LEU A 235 3.16 16.55 -3.50
N LYS A 236 3.79 16.22 -2.36
CA LYS A 236 4.06 17.19 -1.28
C LYS A 236 5.08 18.25 -1.70
N ALA A 237 6.02 17.90 -2.57
CA ALA A 237 6.98 18.83 -3.16
C ALA A 237 6.35 19.73 -4.26
N GLY A 238 5.06 19.56 -4.56
CA GLY A 238 4.31 20.35 -5.52
C GLY A 238 4.32 19.80 -6.95
N GLY A 239 4.72 18.55 -7.16
CA GLY A 239 4.48 17.86 -8.42
C GLY A 239 2.99 17.58 -8.64
N GLY A 240 2.57 17.46 -9.90
CA GLY A 240 1.18 17.12 -10.27
C GLY A 240 1.04 15.66 -10.70
N VAL A 241 -0.06 14.99 -10.34
CA VAL A 241 -0.36 13.63 -10.81
C VAL A 241 -1.70 13.56 -11.53
N LEU A 242 -1.70 12.98 -12.74
CA LEU A 242 -2.91 12.61 -13.48
C LEU A 242 -3.07 11.10 -13.47
N MET A 243 -4.21 10.60 -13.01
CA MET A 243 -4.55 9.18 -13.03
C MET A 243 -5.65 8.94 -14.06
N LEU A 244 -5.37 8.04 -15.02
CA LEU A 244 -6.34 7.68 -16.06
C LEU A 244 -6.94 6.31 -15.78
N ALA A 245 -8.25 6.20 -15.93
CA ALA A 245 -8.96 4.94 -15.74
C ALA A 245 -8.52 3.85 -16.73
N GLY A 246 -8.57 2.62 -16.25
CA GLY A 246 -8.50 1.40 -17.04
C GLY A 246 -8.92 0.17 -16.20
N ASP A 247 -8.81 -1.01 -16.78
CA ASP A 247 -9.18 -2.29 -16.16
C ASP A 247 -8.26 -2.73 -15.00
N ARG A 248 -7.21 -1.95 -14.67
CA ARG A 248 -6.26 -2.23 -13.58
C ARG A 248 -6.17 -1.10 -12.56
N THR A 249 -7.07 -0.12 -12.61
CA THR A 249 -7.07 1.03 -11.70
C THR A 249 -8.18 0.97 -10.67
N TYR A 250 -8.09 1.83 -9.66
CA TYR A 250 -9.14 2.08 -8.67
C TYR A 250 -9.65 0.79 -8.02
N GLY A 251 -10.94 0.49 -8.00
CA GLY A 251 -11.50 -0.70 -7.35
C GLY A 251 -10.98 -2.06 -7.83
N GLN A 252 -10.19 -2.12 -8.90
CA GLN A 252 -9.50 -3.34 -9.34
C GLN A 252 -8.23 -3.63 -8.53
N THR A 253 -7.76 -2.65 -7.76
CA THR A 253 -6.49 -2.71 -7.04
C THR A 253 -6.51 -1.75 -5.84
N THR A 254 -5.43 -1.66 -5.08
CA THR A 254 -5.31 -0.62 -4.05
C THR A 254 -3.90 -0.06 -4.02
N PHE A 255 -3.80 1.22 -3.68
CA PHE A 255 -2.55 1.81 -3.24
C PHE A 255 -2.36 1.51 -1.76
N SER A 256 -1.51 0.53 -1.45
CA SER A 256 -1.32 0.03 -0.09
C SER A 256 -0.47 0.93 0.80
N ASN A 257 0.21 1.94 0.23
CA ASN A 257 0.94 2.92 1.02
C ASN A 257 -0.02 4.01 1.55
N PRO A 258 -0.20 4.12 2.88
CA PRO A 258 -1.13 5.09 3.48
C PRO A 258 -0.72 6.57 3.23
N ASN A 259 0.57 6.86 3.06
CA ASN A 259 1.05 8.21 2.79
C ASN A 259 0.66 8.68 1.39
N PHE A 260 0.57 7.76 0.43
CA PHE A 260 0.10 8.07 -0.92
C PHE A 260 -1.43 8.04 -1.00
N ALA A 261 -2.05 7.00 -0.44
CA ALA A 261 -3.50 6.82 -0.48
C ALA A 261 -4.27 8.00 0.16
N SER A 262 -3.73 8.59 1.24
CA SER A 262 -4.34 9.76 1.90
C SER A 262 -4.31 11.06 1.08
N LEU A 263 -3.52 11.12 0.00
CA LEU A 263 -3.46 12.26 -0.92
C LEU A 263 -4.41 12.13 -2.11
N LEU A 264 -5.05 10.97 -2.30
CA LEU A 264 -5.93 10.73 -3.43
C LEU A 264 -7.30 11.36 -3.20
N PRO A 265 -7.89 12.05 -4.19
CA PRO A 265 -9.15 12.77 -4.02
C PRO A 265 -10.39 11.84 -4.14
N TYR A 266 -10.20 10.53 -4.09
CA TYR A 266 -11.27 9.55 -4.31
C TYR A 266 -11.16 8.36 -3.36
N THR A 267 -12.26 7.63 -3.27
CA THR A 267 -12.36 6.29 -2.72
C THR A 267 -13.08 5.38 -3.71
N SER A 268 -12.81 4.08 -3.66
CA SER A 268 -13.42 3.08 -4.54
C SER A 268 -13.78 1.83 -3.75
N ALA A 269 -14.87 1.18 -4.15
CA ALA A 269 -15.17 -0.19 -3.71
C ALA A 269 -14.42 -1.20 -4.60
N PRO A 270 -14.21 -2.45 -4.16
CA PRO A 270 -13.73 -3.50 -5.04
C PRO A 270 -14.64 -3.68 -6.27
N ASN A 271 -14.05 -3.96 -7.44
CA ASN A 271 -14.77 -4.22 -8.69
C ASN A 271 -15.72 -3.08 -9.12
N ASP A 272 -15.24 -1.84 -9.05
CA ASP A 272 -16.06 -0.63 -9.16
C ASP A 272 -16.39 -0.16 -10.59
N TYR A 273 -15.89 -0.78 -11.65
CA TYR A 273 -16.27 -0.38 -13.01
C TYR A 273 -17.26 -1.33 -13.66
N SER A 274 -18.11 -0.78 -14.50
CA SER A 274 -19.09 -1.53 -15.27
C SER A 274 -19.46 -0.81 -16.56
N ARG A 275 -20.18 -1.53 -17.43
CA ARG A 275 -20.87 -0.91 -18.56
C ARG A 275 -22.03 -0.08 -18.03
N LEU A 276 -22.17 1.15 -18.51
CA LEU A 276 -23.31 1.99 -18.21
C LEU A 276 -24.59 1.39 -18.82
N ALA A 277 -25.73 1.54 -18.14
CA ALA A 277 -27.01 1.03 -18.61
C ALA A 277 -27.43 1.63 -19.96
N ALA A 278 -27.02 2.87 -20.23
CA ALA A 278 -27.12 3.54 -21.52
C ALA A 278 -25.86 4.38 -21.75
N PRO A 279 -25.49 4.69 -23.01
CA PRO A 279 -24.45 5.66 -23.31
C PRO A 279 -24.73 7.00 -22.60
N ALA A 280 -23.77 7.51 -21.84
CA ALA A 280 -23.93 8.75 -21.08
C ALA A 280 -23.07 9.86 -21.68
N THR A 281 -23.59 11.09 -21.73
CA THR A 281 -22.79 12.27 -22.07
C THR A 281 -22.08 12.82 -20.84
N LEU A 282 -21.02 13.60 -21.08
CA LEU A 282 -20.35 14.35 -20.03
C LEU A 282 -21.06 15.68 -19.77
N LYS A 283 -20.93 16.19 -18.55
CA LYS A 283 -21.42 17.53 -18.15
C LYS A 283 -20.41 18.21 -17.25
N THR A 284 -20.30 19.52 -17.36
CA THR A 284 -19.57 20.32 -16.36
C THR A 284 -20.31 20.28 -15.04
N GLY A 285 -19.62 19.87 -13.98
CA GLY A 285 -20.08 19.87 -12.60
C GLY A 285 -19.70 21.16 -11.87
N LYS A 286 -19.05 21.03 -10.71
CA LYS A 286 -18.63 22.19 -9.91
C LYS A 286 -17.59 23.01 -10.66
N ARG A 287 -17.75 24.35 -10.67
CA ARG A 287 -16.84 25.27 -11.36
C ARG A 287 -15.40 25.05 -10.89
N HIS A 288 -14.49 24.86 -11.84
CA HIS A 288 -13.06 24.72 -11.62
C HIS A 288 -12.30 25.21 -12.86
N ASP A 289 -11.03 25.58 -12.72
CA ASP A 289 -10.26 26.10 -13.84
C ASP A 289 -10.05 25.07 -14.97
N VAL A 290 -10.07 23.78 -14.64
CA VAL A 290 -9.96 22.70 -15.63
C VAL A 290 -11.14 22.66 -16.60
N THR A 291 -12.30 23.22 -16.25
CA THR A 291 -13.49 23.26 -17.13
C THR A 291 -13.67 24.60 -17.83
N LYS A 292 -12.69 25.51 -17.75
CA LYS A 292 -12.78 26.81 -18.40
C LYS A 292 -12.86 26.64 -19.92
N GLY A 293 -13.99 27.04 -20.51
CA GLY A 293 -14.23 26.97 -21.95
C GLY A 293 -14.79 25.64 -22.47
N VAL A 294 -14.83 24.61 -21.62
CA VAL A 294 -15.37 23.28 -21.95
C VAL A 294 -16.89 23.28 -21.77
N LYS A 295 -17.63 22.74 -22.74
CA LYS A 295 -19.12 22.75 -22.70
C LYS A 295 -19.76 21.36 -22.68
N PHE A 296 -19.18 20.38 -23.37
CA PHE A 296 -19.80 19.08 -23.61
C PHE A 296 -21.18 19.19 -24.26
N ASP A 297 -21.30 20.05 -25.28
CA ASP A 297 -22.55 20.25 -26.04
C ASP A 297 -22.69 19.28 -27.23
N ARG A 298 -21.64 18.50 -27.52
CA ARG A 298 -21.62 17.45 -28.54
C ARG A 298 -22.20 16.14 -28.02
N ASP A 299 -22.57 15.29 -28.98
CA ASP A 299 -23.16 13.97 -28.75
C ASP A 299 -22.11 12.88 -28.43
N ASP A 300 -21.01 13.27 -27.78
CA ASP A 300 -19.92 12.36 -27.42
C ASP A 300 -20.32 11.55 -26.17
N VAL A 301 -20.06 10.24 -26.19
CA VAL A 301 -20.57 9.30 -25.18
C VAL A 301 -19.49 8.53 -24.44
N VAL A 302 -19.79 8.29 -23.17
CA VAL A 302 -19.11 7.35 -22.27
C VAL A 302 -19.95 6.08 -22.22
N LEU A 303 -19.28 4.92 -22.30
CA LEU A 303 -19.94 3.61 -22.26
C LEU A 303 -19.62 2.81 -20.99
N TYR A 304 -18.49 3.11 -20.37
CA TYR A 304 -17.98 2.45 -19.16
C TYR A 304 -17.38 3.51 -18.24
N ALA A 305 -17.55 3.33 -16.94
CA ALA A 305 -16.94 4.19 -15.94
C ALA A 305 -16.71 3.43 -14.63
N HIS A 306 -15.77 3.90 -13.83
CA HIS A 306 -15.64 3.50 -12.43
C HIS A 306 -16.64 4.26 -11.55
N ALA A 307 -17.23 3.56 -10.58
CA ALA A 307 -18.09 4.12 -9.55
C ALA A 307 -17.26 4.72 -8.40
N LEU A 308 -16.45 5.72 -8.72
CA LEU A 308 -15.62 6.42 -7.73
C LEU A 308 -16.47 7.33 -6.85
N LYS A 309 -16.08 7.45 -5.57
CA LYS A 309 -16.66 8.41 -4.64
C LYS A 309 -15.62 9.48 -4.29
N PRO A 310 -15.90 10.77 -4.50
CA PRO A 310 -14.98 11.83 -4.10
C PRO A 310 -14.81 11.85 -2.58
N THR A 311 -13.59 12.15 -2.11
CA THR A 311 -13.37 12.47 -0.68
C THR A 311 -14.05 13.81 -0.32
N ALA A 312 -14.25 14.10 0.96
CA ALA A 312 -14.91 15.33 1.42
C ALA A 312 -14.27 16.62 0.87
N ASP A 313 -12.95 16.62 0.68
CA ASP A 313 -12.18 17.76 0.18
C ASP A 313 -11.98 17.76 -1.34
N ALA A 314 -12.53 16.77 -2.06
CA ALA A 314 -12.37 16.70 -3.51
C ALA A 314 -13.41 17.55 -4.25
N LEU A 315 -13.07 17.95 -5.47
CA LEU A 315 -13.98 18.63 -6.38
C LEU A 315 -14.30 17.71 -7.54
N VAL A 316 -15.56 17.73 -7.99
CA VAL A 316 -16.03 16.98 -9.16
C VAL A 316 -16.36 17.96 -10.29
N PRO A 317 -15.36 18.38 -11.08
CA PRO A 317 -15.55 19.33 -12.16
C PRO A 317 -16.30 18.77 -13.36
N VAL A 318 -16.29 17.44 -13.57
CA VAL A 318 -17.02 16.81 -14.68
C VAL A 318 -17.75 15.58 -14.16
N THR A 319 -19.02 15.45 -14.56
CA THR A 319 -19.88 14.31 -14.23
C THR A 319 -20.37 13.64 -15.50
N LEU A 320 -20.84 12.41 -15.36
CA LEU A 320 -21.78 11.81 -16.31
C LEU A 320 -23.15 12.51 -16.20
N ALA A 321 -24.02 12.27 -17.18
CA ALA A 321 -25.35 12.88 -17.24
C ALA A 321 -26.24 12.57 -16.03
N ASP A 322 -26.01 11.45 -15.33
CA ASP A 322 -26.69 11.01 -14.11
C ASP A 322 -26.07 11.57 -12.81
N GLY A 323 -25.01 12.37 -12.92
CA GLY A 323 -24.31 12.99 -11.80
C GLY A 323 -23.14 12.18 -11.24
N ALA A 324 -22.89 10.95 -11.72
CA ALA A 324 -21.72 10.19 -11.31
C ALA A 324 -20.41 10.90 -11.72
N PRO A 325 -19.32 10.85 -10.93
CA PRO A 325 -18.07 11.53 -11.27
C PRO A 325 -17.45 11.00 -12.56
N ALA A 326 -16.99 11.89 -13.43
CA ALA A 326 -16.18 11.56 -14.61
C ALA A 326 -14.73 12.08 -14.49
N LEU A 327 -14.56 13.25 -13.86
CA LEU A 327 -13.27 13.79 -13.44
C LEU A 327 -13.38 14.25 -11.99
N ILE A 328 -12.46 13.79 -11.14
CA ILE A 328 -12.29 14.22 -9.75
C ILE A 328 -10.94 14.89 -9.64
N VAL A 329 -10.86 16.04 -8.97
CA VAL A 329 -9.59 16.72 -8.67
C VAL A 329 -9.46 16.95 -7.18
N SER A 330 -8.23 16.98 -6.66
CA SER A 330 -7.99 17.51 -5.32
C SER A 330 -8.43 18.97 -5.26
N ALA A 331 -8.94 19.42 -4.11
CA ALA A 331 -9.05 20.85 -3.86
C ALA A 331 -7.66 21.50 -3.98
N ASP A 332 -7.63 22.81 -4.29
CA ASP A 332 -6.44 23.63 -4.50
C ASP A 332 -5.59 23.74 -3.21
N LYS A 333 -4.92 22.63 -2.89
CA LYS A 333 -3.99 22.39 -1.78
C LYS A 333 -2.61 22.08 -2.39
N ALA A 334 -1.59 21.94 -1.53
CA ALA A 334 -0.21 21.67 -1.95
C ALA A 334 -0.05 20.42 -2.87
N SER A 335 -0.98 19.46 -2.82
CA SER A 335 -0.98 18.26 -3.68
C SER A 335 -2.03 18.36 -4.78
N ARG A 336 -1.58 18.42 -6.03
CA ARG A 336 -2.43 18.49 -7.22
C ARG A 336 -2.59 17.11 -7.85
N VAL A 337 -3.78 16.53 -7.71
CA VAL A 337 -4.12 15.20 -8.24
C VAL A 337 -5.41 15.31 -9.05
N ALA A 338 -5.40 14.79 -10.27
CA ALA A 338 -6.58 14.64 -11.12
C ALA A 338 -6.82 13.17 -11.43
N VAL A 339 -8.08 12.73 -11.38
CA VAL A 339 -8.50 11.34 -11.47
C VAL A 339 -9.66 11.23 -12.46
N VAL A 340 -9.42 10.56 -13.59
CA VAL A 340 -10.45 10.27 -14.60
C VAL A 340 -11.15 8.96 -14.23
N ALA A 341 -12.47 8.98 -14.15
CA ALA A 341 -13.29 7.79 -13.88
C ALA A 341 -13.88 7.15 -15.16
N ALA A 342 -13.99 7.91 -16.25
CA ALA A 342 -14.48 7.42 -17.54
C ALA A 342 -13.47 6.47 -18.19
N LEU A 343 -13.96 5.36 -18.76
CA LEU A 343 -13.15 4.31 -19.38
C LEU A 343 -13.24 4.39 -20.91
N PRO A 344 -12.13 4.25 -21.65
CA PRO A 344 -12.11 4.33 -23.10
C PRO A 344 -12.54 3.02 -23.76
N PHE A 345 -13.49 2.30 -23.16
CA PHE A 345 -13.87 0.95 -23.56
C PHE A 345 -15.11 0.93 -24.45
N GLY A 346 -15.17 -0.11 -25.28
CA GLY A 346 -16.30 -0.40 -26.16
C GLY A 346 -16.19 0.26 -27.54
N LYS A 347 -17.25 0.13 -28.31
CA LYS A 347 -17.39 0.66 -29.66
C LYS A 347 -18.50 1.71 -29.67
N ALA A 348 -18.25 2.85 -30.31
CA ALA A 348 -19.25 3.91 -30.46
C ALA A 348 -20.55 3.36 -31.09
N PRO A 349 -21.73 3.68 -30.52
CA PRO A 349 -23.00 3.48 -31.21
C PRO A 349 -23.06 4.23 -32.54
N ALA A 350 -23.91 3.79 -33.46
CA ALA A 350 -24.08 4.46 -34.76
C ALA A 350 -24.46 5.94 -34.57
N GLY A 351 -23.75 6.83 -35.27
CA GLY A 351 -23.97 8.28 -35.20
C GLY A 351 -23.47 8.96 -33.92
N LYS A 352 -22.77 8.24 -33.03
CA LYS A 352 -22.14 8.79 -31.83
C LYS A 352 -20.61 8.69 -31.91
N THR A 353 -19.94 9.52 -31.14
CA THR A 353 -18.47 9.53 -30.98
C THR A 353 -18.13 9.16 -29.55
N LEU A 354 -17.01 8.47 -29.31
CA LEU A 354 -16.58 8.20 -27.93
C LEU A 354 -15.97 9.46 -27.33
N TYR A 355 -16.25 9.73 -26.04
CA TYR A 355 -15.86 10.96 -25.35
C TYR A 355 -14.39 11.35 -25.56
N TYR A 356 -13.47 10.38 -25.53
CA TYR A 356 -12.03 10.62 -25.66
C TYR A 356 -11.58 11.08 -27.06
N GLN A 357 -12.46 10.98 -28.06
CA GLN A 357 -12.24 11.47 -29.41
C GLN A 357 -12.81 12.89 -29.61
N GLY A 358 -13.60 13.38 -28.65
CA GLY A 358 -14.26 14.69 -28.72
C GLY A 358 -13.33 15.85 -28.39
N GLU A 359 -13.54 16.99 -29.07
CA GLU A 359 -12.73 18.21 -28.89
C GLU A 359 -12.82 18.77 -27.46
N ASP A 360 -14.01 18.73 -26.85
CA ASP A 360 -14.23 19.16 -25.46
C ASP A 360 -13.41 18.33 -24.45
N TRP A 361 -13.24 17.02 -24.71
CA TRP A 361 -12.40 16.18 -23.86
C TRP A 361 -10.92 16.53 -24.00
N GLN A 362 -10.47 16.81 -25.23
CA GLN A 362 -9.09 17.23 -25.48
C GLN A 362 -8.78 18.54 -24.78
N GLU A 363 -9.65 19.54 -24.92
CA GLU A 363 -9.53 20.81 -24.21
C GLU A 363 -9.54 20.60 -22.68
N LEU A 364 -10.44 19.75 -22.15
CA LEU A 364 -10.47 19.41 -20.73
C LEU A 364 -9.13 18.83 -20.25
N MET A 365 -8.56 17.88 -20.99
CA MET A 365 -7.29 17.25 -20.63
C MET A 365 -6.12 18.24 -20.73
N THR A 366 -6.10 19.11 -21.74
CA THR A 366 -5.11 20.21 -21.85
C THR A 366 -5.19 21.12 -20.64
N ARG A 367 -6.39 21.59 -20.26
CA ARG A 367 -6.62 22.43 -19.07
C ARG A 367 -6.26 21.71 -17.77
N THR A 368 -6.49 20.40 -17.71
CA THR A 368 -6.10 19.57 -16.57
C THR A 368 -4.58 19.52 -16.43
N LEU A 369 -3.84 19.32 -17.53
CA LEU A 369 -2.37 19.35 -17.52
C LEU A 369 -1.83 20.73 -17.16
N GLU A 370 -2.41 21.81 -17.70
CA GLU A 370 -2.08 23.19 -17.31
C GLU A 370 -2.26 23.41 -15.80
N TRP A 371 -3.35 22.91 -15.23
CA TRP A 371 -3.61 23.00 -13.79
C TRP A 371 -2.58 22.21 -12.97
N LEU A 372 -2.24 20.99 -13.40
CA LEU A 372 -1.23 20.16 -12.73
C LEU A 372 0.17 20.78 -12.77
N LEU A 373 0.48 21.54 -13.83
CA LEU A 373 1.74 22.26 -14.05
C LEU A 373 1.84 23.59 -13.30
N ARG A 374 0.79 24.03 -12.60
CA ARG A 374 0.81 25.28 -11.84
C ARG A 374 1.94 25.28 -10.82
N ARG A 375 2.39 26.48 -10.48
CA ARG A 375 3.51 26.68 -9.54
C ARG A 375 2.96 26.88 -8.16
#